data_AF-A0A924NSA1-F1
#
_entry.id   AF-A0A924NSA1-F1
#
_cell.length_a   1.000
_cell.length_b   1.000
_cell.length_c   1.000
_cell.angle_alpha   90.00
_cell.angle_beta   90.00
_cell.angle_gamma   90.00
#
_symmetry.space_group_name_H-M   'P 1'
#
loop_
_entity.id
_entity.type
_entity.pdbx_description
1 polymer ?
#
loop_
_entity_poly.entity_id
_entity_poly.type
_entity_poly.pdbx_seq_one_letter_code
_entity_poly.pdbx_strand_id
1 'polypeptide(L)'
;MEIARTHATVLLNEAVDALLEDGQGAESTAADGTYVDGTFGRGGHSRLLLSRLSPLGRLIAFDRDPEAVAEANAIEDSRFSIRHSAFSHMNEIQGGSVAGVLMDLGVSSPQIDSPARGFSFRFDGPLDMRMDTTRGESVAQWLETAEVNQIAEVIREYGEERFAGPIAKAIVARRQERGPISTTTELAQLVADTVKTRESGQNPATRTFQALRIFINAELEE
;
A
#
# COMPACT_ATOMS: atom_id res chain seq x y z
N MET A 1 -1.63 13.76 -26.62
CA MET A 1 -1.60 12.30 -26.43
C MET A 1 -0.70 12.06 -25.24
N GLU A 2 -1.31 11.94 -24.06
CA GLU A 2 -0.57 11.70 -22.82
C GLU A 2 -0.01 10.28 -22.90
N ILE A 3 1.30 10.15 -22.85
CA ILE A 3 1.93 8.84 -22.71
C ILE A 3 1.57 8.38 -21.31
N ALA A 4 0.62 7.45 -21.19
CA ALA A 4 0.38 6.75 -19.94
C ALA A 4 1.73 6.21 -19.47
N ARG A 5 2.27 6.74 -18.37
CA ARG A 5 3.51 6.21 -17.80
C ARG A 5 3.18 4.81 -17.34
N THR A 6 3.69 3.81 -18.05
CA THR A 6 3.59 2.41 -17.63
C THR A 6 4.30 2.29 -16.28
N HIS A 7 3.61 1.73 -15.27
CA HIS A 7 4.18 1.45 -13.97
C HIS A 7 5.44 0.59 -14.14
N ALA A 8 6.56 1.04 -13.56
CA ALA A 8 7.81 0.29 -13.54
C ALA A 8 7.94 -0.40 -12.18
N THR A 9 8.02 -1.72 -12.19
CA THR A 9 8.20 -2.53 -10.99
C THR A 9 9.62 -2.40 -10.45
N VAL A 10 9.74 -2.16 -9.14
CA VAL A 10 11.02 -1.94 -8.45
C VAL A 10 11.74 -3.27 -8.28
N LEU A 11 13.04 -3.33 -8.59
CA LEU A 11 13.88 -4.53 -8.44
C LEU A 11 13.27 -5.80 -9.09
N LEU A 12 12.61 -5.62 -10.24
CA LEU A 12 11.80 -6.65 -10.89
C LEU A 12 12.56 -7.96 -11.14
N ASN A 13 13.77 -7.88 -11.71
CA ASN A 13 14.52 -9.09 -12.03
C ASN A 13 15.15 -9.66 -10.77
N GLU A 14 15.77 -8.81 -9.96
CA GLU A 14 16.48 -9.18 -8.74
C GLU A 14 15.59 -9.94 -7.76
N ALA A 15 14.35 -9.48 -7.55
CA ALA A 15 13.39 -10.12 -6.66
C ALA A 15 12.94 -11.49 -7.18
N VAL A 16 12.71 -11.63 -8.49
CA VAL A 16 12.30 -12.91 -9.10
C VAL A 16 13.46 -13.90 -9.20
N ASP A 17 14.67 -13.42 -9.50
CA ASP A 17 15.89 -14.23 -9.57
C ASP A 17 16.17 -14.86 -8.19
N ALA A 18 16.18 -14.06 -7.13
CA ALA A 18 16.40 -14.53 -5.77
C ALA A 18 15.38 -15.63 -5.35
N LEU A 19 14.12 -15.47 -5.75
CA LEU A 19 13.06 -16.41 -5.41
C LEU A 19 13.22 -17.79 -6.09
N LEU A 20 13.82 -17.82 -7.28
CA LEU A 20 14.00 -19.03 -8.07
C LEU A 20 15.36 -19.70 -7.84
N GLU A 21 16.38 -18.95 -7.40
CA GLU A 21 17.71 -19.49 -7.10
C GLU A 21 17.72 -20.34 -5.82
N ASP A 22 16.98 -19.95 -4.78
CA ASP A 22 16.93 -20.64 -3.48
C ASP A 22 16.07 -21.93 -3.48
N GLY A 23 15.29 -22.18 -4.53
CA GLY A 23 14.34 -23.30 -4.62
C GLY A 23 14.93 -24.66 -5.02
N GLN A 24 16.25 -24.83 -5.01
CA GLN A 24 16.92 -26.04 -5.50
C GLN A 24 16.93 -27.18 -4.45
N GLY A 25 15.86 -27.97 -4.41
CA GLY A 25 15.82 -29.28 -3.74
C GLY A 25 16.28 -30.42 -4.68
N ALA A 26 16.77 -31.53 -4.13
CA ALA A 26 17.37 -32.62 -4.91
C ALA A 26 16.43 -33.36 -5.89
N GLU A 27 15.11 -33.14 -5.83
CA GLU A 27 14.10 -33.88 -6.61
C GLU A 27 13.07 -33.01 -7.34
N SER A 28 13.08 -31.68 -7.19
CA SER A 28 12.13 -30.75 -7.84
C SER A 28 12.85 -29.51 -8.34
N THR A 29 12.53 -29.05 -9.55
CA THR A 29 13.06 -27.77 -10.04
C THR A 29 12.33 -26.63 -9.36
N ALA A 30 13.00 -25.50 -9.12
CA ALA A 30 12.37 -24.30 -8.58
C ALA A 30 11.14 -23.88 -9.42
N ALA A 31 11.19 -24.07 -10.74
CA ALA A 31 10.11 -23.75 -11.66
C ALA A 31 8.81 -24.56 -11.43
N ASP A 32 8.87 -25.71 -10.75
CA ASP A 32 7.70 -26.53 -10.40
C ASP A 32 7.04 -26.12 -9.08
N GLY A 33 7.65 -25.19 -8.34
CA GLY A 33 7.20 -24.77 -7.00
C GLY A 33 5.88 -24.00 -6.98
N THR A 34 5.27 -23.96 -5.79
CA THR A 34 4.18 -23.02 -5.49
C THR A 34 4.76 -21.77 -4.84
N TYR A 35 4.48 -20.60 -5.41
CA TYR A 35 4.96 -19.32 -4.92
C TYR A 35 3.81 -18.43 -4.48
N VAL A 36 4.13 -17.48 -3.59
CA VAL A 36 3.19 -16.45 -3.16
C VAL A 36 3.72 -15.07 -3.52
N ASP A 37 2.85 -14.24 -4.10
CA ASP A 37 3.05 -12.79 -4.21
C ASP A 37 2.06 -12.12 -3.25
N GLY A 38 2.56 -11.61 -2.12
CA GLY A 38 1.70 -11.03 -1.08
C GLY A 38 1.18 -9.63 -1.40
N THR A 39 1.67 -9.02 -2.48
CA THR A 39 1.43 -7.60 -2.81
C THR A 39 1.31 -7.44 -4.32
N PHE A 40 0.31 -8.10 -4.92
CA PHE A 40 0.16 -8.18 -6.38
C PHE A 40 0.29 -6.81 -7.07
N GLY A 41 -0.43 -5.80 -6.56
CA GLY A 41 -0.44 -4.42 -7.05
C GLY A 41 -0.87 -4.32 -8.50
N ARG A 42 0.13 -4.28 -9.40
CA ARG A 42 -0.06 -4.23 -10.85
C ARG A 42 0.57 -5.43 -11.56
N GLY A 43 0.87 -6.51 -10.84
CA GLY A 43 1.26 -7.82 -11.35
C GLY A 43 2.61 -7.88 -12.07
N GLY A 44 3.50 -6.89 -11.89
CA GLY A 44 4.81 -6.91 -12.56
C GLY A 44 5.65 -8.11 -12.17
N HIS A 45 5.88 -8.29 -10.86
CA HIS A 45 6.55 -9.47 -10.30
C HIS A 45 5.79 -10.76 -10.63
N SER A 46 4.48 -10.80 -10.35
CA SER A 46 3.63 -11.96 -10.65
C SER A 46 3.74 -12.44 -12.11
N ARG A 47 3.67 -11.53 -13.09
CA ARG A 47 3.77 -11.91 -14.52
C ARG A 47 5.16 -12.40 -14.88
N LEU A 48 6.23 -11.76 -14.38
CA LEU A 48 7.59 -12.23 -14.63
C LEU A 48 7.82 -13.60 -14.01
N LEU A 49 7.39 -13.82 -12.77
CA LEU A 49 7.48 -15.11 -12.09
C LEU A 49 6.71 -16.20 -12.86
N LEU A 50 5.43 -15.97 -13.21
CA LEU A 50 4.63 -16.90 -14.01
C LEU A 50 5.28 -17.26 -15.35
N SER A 51 5.96 -16.31 -16.01
CA SER A 51 6.65 -16.56 -17.27
C SER A 51 7.84 -17.53 -17.15
N ARG A 52 8.35 -17.71 -15.93
CA ARG A 52 9.50 -18.58 -15.62
C ARG A 52 9.11 -19.89 -14.93
N LEU A 53 7.89 -19.98 -14.41
CA LEU A 53 7.36 -21.23 -13.85
C LEU A 53 7.12 -22.26 -14.97
N SER A 54 7.23 -23.54 -14.61
CA SER A 54 6.86 -24.66 -15.47
C SER A 54 5.32 -24.84 -15.50
N PRO A 55 4.79 -25.75 -16.33
CA PRO A 55 3.37 -26.13 -16.29
C PRO A 55 2.90 -26.70 -14.94
N LEU A 56 3.81 -27.16 -14.07
CA LEU A 56 3.50 -27.70 -12.75
C LEU A 56 3.54 -26.63 -11.66
N GLY A 57 4.25 -25.52 -11.89
CA GLY A 57 4.36 -24.41 -10.95
C GLY A 57 3.02 -23.73 -10.69
N ARG A 58 2.92 -23.04 -9.55
CA ARG A 58 1.73 -22.29 -9.14
C ARG A 58 2.11 -20.94 -8.58
N LEU A 59 1.25 -19.95 -8.79
CA LEU A 59 1.35 -18.64 -8.16
C LEU A 59 0.03 -18.27 -7.49
N ILE A 60 0.09 -18.00 -6.19
CA ILE A 60 -1.03 -17.48 -5.41
C ILE A 60 -0.70 -16.03 -5.07
N ALA A 61 -1.51 -15.10 -5.56
CA ALA A 61 -1.35 -13.69 -5.26
C ALA A 61 -2.36 -13.22 -4.21
N PHE A 62 -1.98 -12.20 -3.46
CA PHE A 62 -2.83 -11.47 -2.52
C PHE A 62 -2.81 -9.99 -2.87
N ASP A 63 -3.97 -9.36 -2.76
CA ASP A 63 -4.07 -7.92 -2.67
C ASP A 63 -5.37 -7.54 -1.96
N ARG A 64 -5.32 -6.45 -1.19
CA ARG A 64 -6.50 -5.90 -0.52
C ARG A 64 -7.22 -4.86 -1.38
N ASP A 65 -6.56 -4.34 -2.41
CA ASP A 65 -7.10 -3.34 -3.32
C ASP A 65 -7.98 -3.97 -4.40
N PRO A 66 -9.29 -3.64 -4.47
CA PRO A 66 -10.19 -4.18 -5.48
C PRO A 66 -9.74 -3.90 -6.92
N GLU A 67 -9.05 -2.78 -7.18
CA GLU A 67 -8.53 -2.48 -8.52
C GLU A 67 -7.39 -3.43 -8.90
N ALA A 68 -6.51 -3.75 -7.95
CA ALA A 68 -5.43 -4.72 -8.15
C ALA A 68 -6.02 -6.13 -8.41
N VAL A 69 -7.04 -6.51 -7.65
CA VAL A 69 -7.76 -7.78 -7.84
C VAL A 69 -8.44 -7.84 -9.21
N ALA A 70 -9.06 -6.75 -9.66
CA ALA A 70 -9.68 -6.68 -10.99
C ALA A 70 -8.63 -6.89 -12.10
N GLU A 71 -7.44 -6.30 -11.97
CA GLU A 71 -6.34 -6.51 -12.92
C GLU A 71 -5.77 -7.93 -12.87
N ALA A 72 -5.64 -8.51 -11.67
CA ALA A 72 -5.20 -9.88 -11.49
C ALA A 72 -6.16 -10.87 -12.16
N ASN A 73 -7.47 -10.66 -12.05
CA ASN A 73 -8.48 -11.51 -12.67
C ASN A 73 -8.43 -11.49 -14.21
N ALA A 74 -7.76 -10.52 -14.83
CA ALA A 74 -7.53 -10.50 -16.28
C ALA A 74 -6.34 -11.38 -16.72
N ILE A 75 -5.59 -11.99 -15.79
CA ILE A 75 -4.52 -12.94 -16.09
C ILE A 75 -5.13 -14.31 -16.38
N GLU A 76 -5.10 -14.72 -17.64
CA GLU A 76 -5.58 -16.03 -18.09
C GLU A 76 -4.46 -17.09 -18.01
N ASP A 77 -4.14 -17.55 -16.79
CA ASP A 77 -3.22 -18.67 -16.56
C ASP A 77 -3.76 -19.61 -15.48
N SER A 78 -3.94 -20.89 -15.81
CA SER A 78 -4.46 -21.91 -14.88
C SER A 78 -3.59 -22.15 -13.64
N ARG A 79 -2.33 -21.69 -13.66
CA ARG A 79 -1.37 -21.77 -12.55
C ARG A 79 -1.53 -20.60 -11.58
N PHE A 80 -2.21 -19.54 -12.00
CA PHE A 80 -2.38 -18.31 -11.25
C PHE A 80 -3.71 -18.28 -10.50
N SER A 81 -3.71 -17.70 -9.30
CA SER A 81 -4.92 -17.34 -8.57
C SER A 81 -4.69 -16.07 -7.76
N ILE A 82 -5.74 -15.27 -7.58
CA ILE A 82 -5.73 -14.06 -6.76
C ILE A 82 -6.72 -14.20 -5.60
N ARG A 83 -6.31 -13.77 -4.41
CA ARG A 83 -7.16 -13.61 -3.24
C ARG A 83 -7.36 -12.13 -2.94
N HIS A 84 -8.60 -11.65 -2.94
CA HIS A 84 -8.94 -10.33 -2.40
C HIS A 84 -8.86 -10.39 -0.87
N SER A 85 -7.66 -10.20 -0.35
CA SER A 85 -7.35 -10.36 1.06
C SER A 85 -6.05 -9.65 1.39
N ALA A 86 -5.94 -9.23 2.65
CA ALA A 86 -4.68 -8.81 3.22
C ALA A 86 -3.69 -9.99 3.25
N PHE A 87 -2.38 -9.72 3.20
CA PHE A 87 -1.36 -10.77 3.12
C PHE A 87 -1.14 -11.47 4.46
N SER A 88 -1.59 -10.88 5.58
CA SER A 88 -1.64 -11.50 6.90
C SER A 88 -2.41 -12.85 6.89
N HIS A 89 -3.37 -13.01 5.97
CA HIS A 89 -4.12 -14.25 5.72
C HIS A 89 -3.35 -15.33 4.94
N MET A 90 -2.08 -15.10 4.60
CA MET A 90 -1.23 -16.11 3.96
C MET A 90 -1.01 -17.33 4.86
N ASN A 91 -1.17 -17.17 6.18
CA ASN A 91 -1.16 -18.26 7.16
C ASN A 91 -2.26 -19.33 6.93
N GLU A 92 -3.28 -19.03 6.13
CA GLU A 92 -4.32 -19.98 5.71
C GLU A 92 -3.83 -20.95 4.62
N ILE A 93 -2.68 -20.68 4.00
CA ILE A 93 -2.02 -21.61 3.10
C ILE A 93 -1.38 -22.73 3.94
N GLN A 94 -1.48 -23.97 3.46
CA GLN A 94 -0.89 -25.12 4.13
C GLN A 94 0.62 -24.91 4.37
N GLY A 95 1.07 -25.01 5.63
CA GLY A 95 2.48 -24.86 5.98
C GLY A 95 3.37 -25.86 5.23
N GLY A 96 4.56 -25.39 4.79
CA GLY A 96 5.52 -26.20 4.04
C GLY A 96 5.14 -26.50 2.58
N SER A 97 4.05 -25.91 2.07
CA SER A 97 3.61 -26.11 0.67
C SER A 97 4.10 -25.04 -0.31
N VAL A 98 4.76 -23.98 0.18
CA VAL A 98 5.23 -22.83 -0.60
C VAL A 98 6.75 -22.87 -0.71
N ALA A 99 7.25 -22.72 -1.93
CA ALA A 99 8.67 -22.68 -2.29
C ALA A 99 9.30 -21.29 -2.08
N GLY A 100 8.49 -20.22 -2.12
CA GLY A 100 8.97 -18.86 -1.85
C GLY A 100 7.83 -17.85 -1.76
N VAL A 101 8.10 -16.75 -1.04
CA VAL A 101 7.17 -15.63 -0.84
C VAL A 101 7.86 -14.33 -1.29
N LEU A 102 7.16 -13.54 -2.11
CA LEU A 102 7.56 -12.20 -2.52
C LEU A 102 6.66 -11.16 -1.83
N MET A 103 7.29 -10.11 -1.31
CA MET A 103 6.63 -8.97 -0.66
C MET A 103 7.25 -7.66 -1.16
N ASP A 104 6.48 -6.88 -1.91
CA ASP A 104 6.80 -5.53 -2.37
C ASP A 104 5.98 -4.53 -1.56
N LEU A 105 6.48 -4.21 -0.36
CA LEU A 105 5.75 -3.40 0.62
C LEU A 105 5.71 -1.93 0.23
N GLY A 106 4.51 -1.35 0.26
CA GLY A 106 4.30 0.06 0.02
C GLY A 106 2.98 0.33 -0.67
N VAL A 107 2.96 1.40 -1.46
CA VAL A 107 1.80 1.84 -2.26
C VAL A 107 2.08 1.64 -3.73
N SER A 108 1.06 1.22 -4.47
CA SER A 108 1.14 1.12 -5.92
C SER A 108 1.07 2.50 -6.59
N SER A 109 1.64 2.65 -7.79
CA SER A 109 1.54 3.92 -8.52
C SER A 109 0.10 4.38 -8.71
N PRO A 110 -0.88 3.52 -9.03
CA PRO A 110 -2.25 4.00 -9.22
C PRO A 110 -2.94 4.49 -7.95
N GLN A 111 -2.54 4.00 -6.78
CA GLN A 111 -2.99 4.58 -5.50
C GLN A 111 -2.50 6.03 -5.34
N ILE A 112 -1.29 6.34 -5.81
CA ILE A 112 -0.68 7.67 -5.70
C ILE A 112 -1.09 8.61 -6.85
N ASP A 113 -1.23 8.07 -8.06
CA ASP A 113 -1.50 8.81 -9.28
C ASP A 113 -3.00 9.10 -9.48
N SER A 114 -3.89 8.32 -8.85
CA SER A 114 -5.34 8.56 -8.85
C SER A 114 -5.73 9.49 -7.70
N PRO A 115 -6.15 10.75 -7.96
CA PRO A 115 -6.54 11.67 -6.89
C PRO A 115 -7.74 11.16 -6.09
N ALA A 116 -8.62 10.40 -6.73
CA ALA A 116 -9.80 9.79 -6.10
C ALA A 116 -9.46 8.82 -4.96
N ARG A 117 -8.21 8.32 -4.90
CA ARG A 117 -7.74 7.41 -3.83
C ARG A 117 -7.24 8.14 -2.59
N GLY A 118 -6.88 9.43 -2.72
CA GLY A 118 -6.53 10.27 -1.57
C GLY A 118 -5.15 10.02 -0.94
N PHE A 119 -4.28 9.19 -1.53
CA PHE A 119 -2.94 8.91 -0.97
C PHE A 119 -1.93 10.04 -1.19
N SER A 120 -2.25 11.01 -2.06
CA SER A 120 -1.35 12.09 -2.44
C SER A 120 -1.99 13.46 -2.28
N PHE A 121 -1.16 14.44 -1.97
CA PHE A 121 -1.50 15.87 -2.01
C PHE A 121 -0.98 16.57 -3.27
N ARG A 122 -0.51 15.81 -4.27
CA ARG A 122 -0.10 16.39 -5.58
C ARG A 122 -1.29 16.96 -6.34
N PHE A 123 -2.42 16.28 -6.23
CA PHE A 123 -3.70 16.69 -6.78
C PHE A 123 -4.75 16.57 -5.69
N ASP A 124 -5.74 17.47 -5.70
CA ASP A 124 -6.81 17.42 -4.71
C ASP A 124 -7.74 16.23 -4.95
N GLY A 125 -8.21 15.64 -3.86
CA GLY A 125 -9.06 14.46 -3.85
C GLY A 125 -9.66 14.21 -2.47
N PRO A 126 -10.57 13.24 -2.34
CA PRO A 126 -11.14 12.86 -1.06
C PRO A 126 -10.03 12.36 -0.13
N LEU A 127 -10.13 12.70 1.15
CA LEU A 127 -9.18 12.25 2.17
C LEU A 127 -9.50 10.80 2.59
N ASP A 128 -9.27 9.85 1.69
CA ASP A 128 -9.62 8.43 1.90
C ASP A 128 -8.44 7.60 2.44
N MET A 129 -7.43 7.36 1.59
CA MET A 129 -6.21 6.56 1.86
C MET A 129 -6.42 5.07 2.16
N ARG A 130 -7.63 4.50 2.05
CA ARG A 130 -7.80 3.06 2.15
C ARG A 130 -7.27 2.35 0.90
N MET A 131 -6.48 1.31 1.14
CA MET A 131 -6.09 0.35 0.11
C MET A 131 -7.29 -0.52 -0.28
N ASP A 132 -8.02 -1.06 0.70
CA ASP A 132 -9.31 -1.73 0.47
C ASP A 132 -10.47 -0.74 0.68
N THR A 133 -11.04 -0.23 -0.41
CA THR A 133 -12.16 0.71 -0.36
C THR A 133 -13.51 0.06 -0.05
N THR A 134 -13.59 -1.27 0.02
CA THR A 134 -14.83 -2.01 0.28
C THR A 134 -15.19 -2.08 1.77
N ARG A 135 -14.23 -1.80 2.66
CA ARG A 135 -14.39 -1.90 4.11
C ARG A 135 -13.56 -0.84 4.83
N GLY A 136 -13.64 -0.85 6.16
CA GLY A 136 -12.84 0.03 7.01
C GLY A 136 -13.28 1.50 6.96
N GLU A 137 -12.66 2.28 7.84
CA GLU A 137 -12.86 3.71 7.98
C GLU A 137 -11.85 4.47 7.12
N SER A 138 -12.28 5.56 6.48
CA SER A 138 -11.38 6.43 5.72
C SER A 138 -10.67 7.43 6.64
N VAL A 139 -9.56 8.04 6.19
CA VAL A 139 -8.86 9.05 7.01
C VAL A 139 -9.77 10.24 7.36
N ALA A 140 -10.62 10.69 6.43
CA ALA A 140 -11.60 11.75 6.70
C ALA A 140 -12.56 11.37 7.82
N GLN A 141 -13.09 10.14 7.78
CA GLN A 141 -14.03 9.62 8.78
C GLN A 141 -13.35 9.51 10.15
N TRP A 142 -12.15 8.95 10.20
CA TRP A 142 -11.40 8.84 11.45
C TRP A 142 -11.11 10.21 12.07
N LEU A 143 -10.66 11.18 11.26
CA LEU A 143 -10.37 12.54 11.70
C LEU A 143 -11.62 13.32 12.14
N GLU A 144 -12.83 12.91 11.75
CA GLU A 144 -14.08 13.52 12.20
C GLU A 144 -14.29 13.35 13.71
N THR A 145 -13.82 12.24 14.29
CA THR A 145 -14.06 11.95 15.71
C THR A 145 -12.80 11.77 16.54
N ALA A 146 -11.64 11.49 15.94
CA ALA A 146 -10.41 11.21 16.67
C ALA A 146 -10.01 12.35 17.61
N GLU A 147 -9.54 11.98 18.81
CA GLU A 147 -9.07 12.93 19.82
C GLU A 147 -7.66 13.43 19.49
N VAL A 148 -7.32 14.62 20.00
CA VAL A 148 -5.99 15.24 19.78
C VAL A 148 -4.85 14.28 20.11
N ASN A 149 -4.97 13.54 21.22
CA ASN A 149 -3.92 12.63 21.66
C ASN A 149 -3.73 11.45 20.70
N GLN A 150 -4.83 10.89 20.18
CA GLN A 150 -4.79 9.79 19.22
C GLN A 150 -4.16 10.23 17.90
N ILE A 151 -4.55 11.41 17.40
CA ILE A 151 -3.97 11.98 16.17
C ILE A 151 -2.47 12.24 16.36
N ALA A 152 -2.08 12.80 17.50
CA ALA A 152 -0.67 13.07 17.81
C ALA A 152 0.17 11.80 18.01
N GLU A 153 -0.44 10.70 18.48
CA GLU A 153 0.19 9.39 18.61
C GLU A 153 0.45 8.79 17.24
N VAL A 154 -0.58 8.67 16.39
CA VAL A 154 -0.47 8.16 15.02
C VAL A 154 0.60 8.92 14.22
N ILE A 155 0.55 10.26 14.21
CA ILE A 155 1.50 11.08 13.43
C ILE A 155 2.94 10.94 13.94
N ARG A 156 3.12 10.75 15.25
CA ARG A 156 4.44 10.59 15.87
C ARG A 156 5.03 9.22 15.63
N GLU A 157 4.24 8.16 15.82
CA GLU A 157 4.72 6.77 15.81
C GLU A 157 4.91 6.27 14.38
N TYR A 158 3.96 6.54 13.49
CA TYR A 158 4.03 6.05 12.11
C TYR A 158 4.66 7.05 11.13
N GLY A 159 4.70 8.34 11.48
CA GLY A 159 5.27 9.39 10.62
C GLY A 159 6.62 9.92 11.07
N GLU A 160 7.08 9.58 12.28
CA GLU A 160 8.28 10.14 12.90
C GLU A 160 8.30 11.70 12.83
N GLU A 161 7.14 12.32 12.99
CA GLU A 161 6.96 13.77 12.84
C GLU A 161 7.06 14.49 14.19
N ARG A 162 8.09 15.33 14.33
CA ARG A 162 8.33 16.14 15.54
C ARG A 162 7.21 17.13 15.86
N PHE A 163 6.45 17.56 14.85
CA PHE A 163 5.32 18.47 14.99
C PHE A 163 3.99 17.73 15.20
N ALA A 164 3.98 16.43 15.53
CA ALA A 164 2.76 15.64 15.71
C ALA A 164 1.73 16.30 16.64
N GLY A 165 2.17 16.77 17.83
CA GLY A 165 1.29 17.44 18.78
C GLY A 165 0.66 18.74 18.22
N PRO A 166 1.47 19.68 17.70
CA PRO A 166 0.96 20.86 17.00
C PRO A 166 -0.01 20.54 15.84
N ILE A 167 0.33 19.57 14.98
CA ILE A 167 -0.49 19.17 13.83
C ILE A 167 -1.84 18.63 14.31
N ALA A 168 -1.84 17.74 15.30
CA ALA A 168 -3.08 17.19 15.87
C ALA A 168 -3.99 18.27 16.45
N LYS A 169 -3.42 19.26 17.17
CA LYS A 169 -4.18 20.40 17.68
C LYS A 169 -4.76 21.25 16.54
N ALA A 170 -3.99 21.49 15.48
CA ALA A 170 -4.46 22.25 14.32
C ALA A 170 -5.62 21.53 13.61
N ILE A 171 -5.52 20.21 13.43
CA ILE A 171 -6.58 19.37 12.86
C ILE A 171 -7.87 19.49 13.65
N VAL A 172 -7.81 19.31 14.98
CA VAL A 172 -9.00 19.37 15.83
C VAL A 172 -9.57 20.79 15.92
N ALA A 173 -8.72 21.82 16.00
CA ALA A 173 -9.16 23.21 15.98
C ALA A 173 -9.89 23.57 14.68
N ARG A 174 -9.29 23.23 13.51
CA ARG A 174 -9.95 23.39 12.21
C ARG A 174 -11.29 22.66 12.24
N ARG A 175 -11.30 21.40 12.71
CA ARG A 175 -12.52 20.58 12.77
C ARG A 175 -13.66 21.28 13.51
N GLN A 176 -13.35 21.86 14.68
CA GLN A 176 -14.33 22.57 15.50
C GLN A 176 -14.81 23.88 14.87
N GLU A 177 -13.93 24.58 14.14
CA GLU A 177 -14.26 25.86 13.51
C GLU A 177 -15.04 25.73 12.19
N ARG A 178 -14.75 24.69 11.39
CA ARG A 178 -15.20 24.60 9.99
C ARG A 178 -15.83 23.26 9.61
N GLY A 179 -16.01 22.35 10.56
CA GLY A 179 -16.49 20.99 10.30
C GLY A 179 -15.37 20.01 9.95
N PRO A 180 -15.66 18.76 9.54
CA PRO A 180 -14.65 17.70 9.26
C PRO A 180 -13.77 17.98 8.04
N ILE A 181 -12.49 17.56 8.08
CA ILE A 181 -11.54 17.73 6.96
C ILE A 181 -11.84 16.65 5.92
N SER A 182 -12.09 17.05 4.67
CA SER A 182 -12.58 16.12 3.65
C SER A 182 -11.66 15.94 2.44
N THR A 183 -10.65 16.80 2.25
CA THR A 183 -9.77 16.71 1.08
C THR A 183 -8.29 16.68 1.42
N THR A 184 -7.49 16.10 0.52
CA THR A 184 -6.04 15.97 0.67
C THR A 184 -5.34 17.33 0.67
N THR A 185 -5.75 18.27 -0.18
CA THR A 185 -5.13 19.60 -0.24
C THR A 185 -5.38 20.39 1.03
N GLU A 186 -6.58 20.26 1.61
CA GLU A 186 -6.90 20.91 2.87
C GLU A 186 -6.01 20.41 4.02
N LEU A 187 -5.90 19.09 4.17
CA LEU A 187 -5.02 18.52 5.20
C LEU A 187 -3.57 18.93 4.96
N ALA A 188 -3.09 18.87 3.71
CA ALA A 188 -1.72 19.22 3.38
C ALA A 188 -1.39 20.68 3.69
N GLN A 189 -2.31 21.61 3.38
CA GLN A 189 -2.15 23.02 3.70
C GLN A 189 -2.11 23.26 5.22
N LEU A 190 -3.02 22.63 5.96
CA LEU A 190 -3.06 22.75 7.42
C LEU A 190 -1.76 22.25 8.08
N VAL A 191 -1.21 21.14 7.58
CA VAL A 191 0.08 20.62 8.04
C VAL A 191 1.21 21.59 7.66
N ALA A 192 1.22 22.11 6.43
CA ALA A 192 2.23 23.06 5.97
C ALA A 192 2.25 24.36 6.79
N ASP A 193 1.10 24.87 7.19
CA ASP A 193 0.97 26.06 8.03
C ASP A 193 1.45 25.81 9.48
N THR A 194 1.44 24.55 9.92
CA THR A 194 1.82 24.15 11.28
C THR A 194 3.31 23.82 11.41
N VAL A 195 3.89 23.19 10.38
CA VAL A 195 5.27 22.72 10.36
C VAL A 195 6.24 23.87 10.05
N LYS A 196 7.00 24.29 11.07
CA LYS A 196 7.88 25.47 10.96
C LYS A 196 9.23 25.19 10.29
N THR A 197 9.67 23.93 10.30
CA THR A 197 10.98 23.52 9.77
C THR A 197 10.84 22.16 9.10
N ARG A 198 11.49 21.97 7.96
CA ARG A 198 11.38 20.76 7.13
C ARG A 198 12.71 20.36 6.53
N GLU A 199 12.81 19.11 6.09
CA GLU A 199 13.92 18.65 5.27
C GLU A 199 13.87 19.32 3.90
N SER A 200 15.04 19.70 3.38
CA SER A 200 15.13 20.37 2.08
C SER A 200 14.58 19.46 0.98
N GLY A 201 13.68 19.97 0.15
CA GLY A 201 13.04 19.21 -0.93
C GLY A 201 11.85 18.35 -0.52
N GLN A 202 11.55 18.20 0.77
CA GLN A 202 10.38 17.45 1.24
C GLN A 202 9.18 18.36 1.49
N ASN A 203 7.99 17.92 1.07
CA ASN A 203 6.75 18.59 1.45
C ASN A 203 6.47 18.35 2.96
N PRO A 204 6.12 19.38 3.75
CA PRO A 204 5.79 19.22 5.16
C PRO A 204 4.73 18.17 5.48
N ALA A 205 3.79 17.95 4.55
CA ALA A 205 2.70 16.99 4.72
C ALA A 205 3.12 15.53 4.54
N THR A 206 4.30 15.25 3.95
CA THR A 206 4.71 13.88 3.60
C THR A 206 4.64 12.91 4.77
N ARG A 207 5.21 13.28 5.93
CA ARG A 207 5.23 12.41 7.12
C ARG A 207 3.85 12.20 7.72
N THR A 208 3.00 13.23 7.71
CA THR A 208 1.62 13.12 8.20
C THR A 208 0.79 12.21 7.30
N PHE A 209 0.90 12.33 5.98
CA PHE A 209 0.21 11.45 5.03
C PHE A 209 0.69 10.01 5.14
N GLN A 210 2.00 9.80 5.29
CA GLN A 210 2.57 8.47 5.55
C GLN A 210 2.00 7.86 6.83
N ALA A 211 1.97 8.62 7.94
CA ALA A 211 1.46 8.13 9.21
C ALA A 211 -0.01 7.71 9.13
N LEU A 212 -0.85 8.56 8.53
CA LEU A 212 -2.28 8.30 8.38
C LEU A 212 -2.54 7.10 7.47
N ARG A 213 -1.75 6.95 6.40
CA ARG A 213 -1.80 5.80 5.50
C ARG A 213 -1.46 4.50 6.24
N ILE A 214 -0.34 4.48 6.96
CA ILE A 214 0.11 3.31 7.73
C ILE A 214 -0.97 2.91 8.74
N PHE A 215 -1.50 3.89 9.48
CA PHE A 215 -2.53 3.66 10.49
C PHE A 215 -3.84 3.14 9.89
N ILE A 216 -4.40 3.80 8.87
CA ILE A 216 -5.72 3.44 8.34
C ILE A 216 -5.72 2.08 7.64
N ASN A 217 -4.55 1.63 7.19
CA ASN A 217 -4.36 0.33 6.54
C ASN A 217 -3.72 -0.72 7.45
N ALA A 218 -3.44 -0.40 8.72
CA ALA A 218 -2.76 -1.29 9.67
C ALA A 218 -1.48 -1.93 9.08
N GLU A 219 -0.66 -1.14 8.38
CA GLU A 219 0.46 -1.67 7.57
C GLU A 219 1.55 -2.36 8.41
N LEU A 220 1.68 -2.04 9.69
CA LEU A 220 2.70 -2.64 10.57
C LEU A 220 2.17 -3.82 11.38
N GLU A 221 0.85 -3.93 11.53
CA GLU A 221 0.17 -5.01 12.25
C GLU A 221 -0.16 -6.20 11.34
N GLU A 222 -0.04 -6.03 10.02
CA GLU A 222 -0.16 -7.06 8.98
C GLU A 222 0.99 -8.06 8.95
#